data_AF-A0A212C631-F1
#
_entry.id   AF-A0A212C631-F1
#
_cell.length_a   1.000
_cell.length_b   1.000
_cell.length_c   1.000
_cell.angle_alpha   90.00
_cell.angle_beta   90.00
_cell.angle_gamma   90.00
#
_symmetry.space_group_name_H-M   'P 1'
#
loop_
_entity.id
_entity.type
_entity.pdbx_description
1 polymer ?
#
loop_
_entity_poly.entity_id
_entity_poly.type
_entity_poly.pdbx_seq_one_letter_code
_entity_poly.pdbx_strand_id
1 'polypeptide(L)'
;MEENFSIIRPQIVENFVQRLLENYQDGGLEVTFRKDHLEACLLSLGCDVMARERSNFESYSMCYEHILEHVRQKLCQKEQELDIIRRGQSPPEDKAGQVAELSHNMIMEITALRARLTDLEEENLNLKKQIRKEVQEEYEALVQALFVTCLHIKEKLDENQLNLIQKVCELIGEVRTEGIDNMKSLKKKWGSARPDEEMKENPAKEQLQALEQDNCALAALVRKLRSLGHWRLVVQQAHFRGQLSRAEKEAVQTKKECLNIKLMAEQEVVLFRQQLLALRQALARAQADNVKMRRQQENQAQLLKELEHRMTQEALRRQQLDLMKATSMEKLLKDVEQKEQHLQLLTEDAKRASKLGQLQQKKIQRELRQVRSRLAHERSMKLDAFQWVEELQSQLNDAEQSSTQRNSPGGLMSQAHYSLSSASTSSRYTQQHLLKTQLMGSKITRIQRPKTSSFTKRYLLNTKKELTMSSYPMWQILFNFQLFKFKQLHPESHLDLIGNHIAFFQVLFL
;
A
#
# COMPACT_ATOMS: atom_id res chain seq x y z
N MET A 1 -40.61 -6.50 -11.64
CA MET A 1 -41.43 -6.11 -12.80
C MET A 1 -41.45 -7.30 -13.73
N GLU A 2 -42.63 -7.90 -13.93
CA GLU A 2 -42.84 -8.94 -14.94
C GLU A 2 -42.99 -8.24 -16.30
N GLU A 3 -41.89 -8.14 -17.05
CA GLU A 3 -41.97 -7.79 -18.47
C GLU A 3 -42.31 -9.07 -19.23
N ASN A 4 -43.59 -9.21 -19.57
CA ASN A 4 -44.09 -10.31 -20.39
C ASN A 4 -43.54 -10.17 -21.83
N PHE A 5 -42.37 -10.77 -22.08
CA PHE A 5 -41.83 -10.94 -23.43
C PHE A 5 -42.62 -12.03 -24.17
N SER A 6 -43.82 -11.70 -24.66
CA SER A 6 -44.47 -12.54 -25.67
C SER A 6 -43.77 -12.32 -27.01
N ILE A 7 -42.83 -13.21 -27.35
CA ILE A 7 -42.21 -13.24 -28.67
C ILE A 7 -43.28 -13.70 -29.67
N ILE A 8 -44.00 -12.75 -30.26
CA ILE A 8 -44.94 -13.03 -31.35
C ILE A 8 -44.13 -13.53 -32.54
N ARG A 9 -44.39 -14.75 -33.01
CA ARG A 9 -43.72 -15.35 -34.16
C ARG A 9 -43.93 -14.44 -35.40
N PRO A 10 -42.85 -13.88 -35.99
CA PRO A 10 -42.99 -13.04 -37.17
C PRO A 10 -43.46 -13.88 -38.37
N GLN A 11 -44.58 -13.48 -38.99
CA GLN A 11 -45.19 -14.17 -40.13
C GLN A 11 -44.48 -13.86 -41.46
N ILE A 12 -43.15 -13.81 -41.46
CA ILE A 12 -42.35 -13.36 -42.61
C ILE A 12 -42.44 -14.36 -43.76
N VAL A 13 -42.39 -15.65 -43.44
CA VAL A 13 -42.45 -16.73 -44.43
C VAL A 13 -43.84 -16.79 -45.04
N GLU A 14 -44.88 -16.68 -44.19
CA GLU A 14 -46.27 -16.71 -44.60
C GLU A 14 -46.59 -15.52 -45.54
N ASN A 15 -46.14 -14.31 -45.19
CA ASN A 15 -46.30 -13.12 -46.03
C ASN A 15 -45.50 -13.17 -47.34
N PHE A 16 -44.34 -13.84 -47.34
CA PHE A 16 -43.56 -14.03 -48.56
C PHE A 16 -44.20 -15.04 -49.50
N VAL A 17 -44.64 -16.19 -48.97
CA VAL A 17 -45.33 -17.21 -49.76
C VAL A 17 -46.61 -16.63 -50.37
N GLN A 18 -47.38 -15.86 -49.60
CA GLN A 18 -48.56 -15.18 -50.11
C GLN A 18 -48.22 -14.24 -51.29
N ARG A 19 -47.21 -13.37 -51.13
CA ARG A 19 -46.80 -12.44 -52.19
C ARG A 19 -46.19 -13.12 -53.41
N LEU A 20 -45.49 -14.23 -53.23
CA LEU A 20 -44.93 -15.01 -54.34
C LEU A 20 -46.03 -15.67 -55.17
N LEU A 21 -47.10 -16.15 -54.51
CA LEU A 21 -48.25 -16.79 -55.15
C LEU A 21 -49.28 -15.79 -55.72
N GLU A 22 -49.06 -14.48 -55.62
CA GLU A 22 -49.97 -13.49 -56.20
C GLU A 22 -49.86 -13.40 -57.74
N ASN A 23 -48.68 -13.66 -58.32
CA ASN A 23 -48.46 -13.57 -59.78
C ASN A 23 -47.71 -14.78 -60.37
N TYR A 24 -48.13 -16.01 -60.01
CA TYR A 24 -47.58 -17.22 -60.61
C TYR A 24 -48.25 -17.54 -61.96
N GLN A 25 -47.50 -18.16 -62.87
CA GLN A 25 -48.03 -18.75 -64.09
C GLN A 25 -48.03 -20.28 -63.94
N ASP A 26 -49.22 -20.88 -63.98
CA ASP A 26 -49.42 -22.32 -63.83
C ASP A 26 -49.24 -23.05 -65.17
N GLY A 27 -48.14 -23.79 -65.30
CA GLY A 27 -47.82 -24.64 -66.45
C GLY A 27 -48.13 -26.13 -66.22
N GLY A 28 -48.99 -26.47 -65.25
CA GLY A 28 -49.45 -27.83 -64.96
C GLY A 28 -48.46 -28.69 -64.18
N LEU A 29 -47.29 -28.99 -64.75
CA LEU A 29 -46.20 -29.73 -64.06
C LEU A 29 -45.12 -28.80 -63.50
N GLU A 30 -45.04 -27.55 -63.98
CA GLU A 30 -44.03 -26.57 -63.56
C GLU A 30 -44.69 -25.21 -63.29
N VAL A 31 -44.32 -24.58 -62.17
CA VAL A 31 -44.74 -23.22 -61.81
C VAL A 31 -43.65 -22.26 -62.25
N THR A 32 -44.01 -21.28 -63.09
CA THR A 32 -43.05 -20.28 -63.59
C THR A 32 -43.37 -18.89 -63.05
N PHE A 33 -42.33 -18.15 -62.68
CA PHE A 33 -42.43 -16.79 -62.19
C PHE A 33 -41.68 -15.84 -63.12
N ARG A 34 -42.26 -14.66 -63.34
CA ARG A 34 -41.53 -13.58 -64.00
C ARG A 34 -40.37 -13.15 -63.12
N LYS A 35 -39.19 -12.99 -63.73
CA LYS A 35 -37.96 -12.60 -63.04
C LYS A 35 -38.14 -11.34 -62.20
N ASP A 36 -38.75 -10.29 -62.77
CA ASP A 36 -38.96 -9.00 -62.09
C ASP A 36 -39.86 -9.14 -60.85
N HIS A 37 -40.87 -10.02 -60.91
CA HIS A 37 -41.75 -10.27 -59.77
C HIS A 37 -41.04 -11.04 -58.66
N LEU A 38 -40.27 -12.09 -59.02
CA LEU A 38 -39.47 -12.84 -58.06
C LEU A 38 -38.43 -11.94 -57.38
N GLU A 39 -37.75 -11.08 -58.13
CA GLU A 39 -36.80 -10.10 -57.60
C GLU A 39 -37.48 -9.12 -56.63
N ALA A 40 -38.67 -8.62 -56.95
CA ALA A 40 -39.44 -7.77 -56.04
C ALA A 40 -39.87 -8.49 -54.75
N CYS A 41 -40.31 -9.75 -54.84
CA CYS A 41 -40.66 -10.57 -53.67
C CYS A 41 -39.43 -10.85 -52.79
N LEU A 42 -38.28 -11.16 -53.37
CA LEU A 42 -37.03 -11.39 -52.64
C LEU A 42 -36.50 -10.11 -51.99
N LEU A 43 -36.59 -8.97 -52.67
CA LEU A 43 -36.24 -7.67 -52.09
C LEU A 43 -37.14 -7.35 -50.90
N SER A 44 -38.45 -7.57 -51.02
CA SER A 44 -39.36 -7.36 -49.89
C SER A 44 -39.10 -8.31 -48.73
N LEU A 45 -38.80 -9.59 -49.01
CA LEU A 45 -38.41 -10.54 -47.97
C LEU A 45 -37.14 -10.07 -47.25
N GLY A 46 -36.15 -9.58 -48.00
CA GLY A 46 -34.95 -8.96 -47.44
C GLY A 46 -35.27 -7.79 -46.52
N CYS A 47 -36.17 -6.89 -46.92
CA CYS A 47 -36.63 -5.79 -46.08
C CYS A 47 -37.32 -6.27 -44.80
N ASP A 48 -38.21 -7.26 -44.88
CA ASP A 48 -38.95 -7.79 -43.72
C ASP A 48 -38.02 -8.50 -42.73
N VAL A 49 -37.05 -9.27 -43.24
CA VAL A 49 -36.02 -9.92 -42.40
C VAL A 49 -35.15 -8.85 -41.71
N MET A 50 -34.72 -7.83 -42.43
CA MET A 50 -33.91 -6.74 -41.86
C MET A 50 -34.69 -5.93 -40.81
N ALA A 51 -35.98 -5.68 -41.04
CA ALA A 51 -36.85 -5.01 -40.07
C ALA A 51 -37.00 -5.84 -38.78
N ARG A 52 -37.18 -7.16 -38.90
CA ARG A 52 -37.19 -8.07 -37.75
C ARG A 52 -35.87 -8.07 -36.99
N GLU A 53 -34.74 -8.24 -37.69
CA GLU A 53 -33.43 -8.27 -37.04
C GLU A 53 -33.13 -6.93 -36.33
N ARG A 54 -33.52 -5.81 -36.94
CA ARG A 54 -33.43 -4.50 -36.30
C ARG A 54 -34.28 -4.42 -35.03
N SER A 55 -35.54 -4.84 -35.10
CA SER A 55 -36.44 -4.84 -33.94
C SER A 55 -35.90 -5.76 -32.83
N ASN A 56 -35.39 -6.94 -33.17
CA ASN A 56 -34.79 -7.86 -32.20
C ASN A 56 -33.57 -7.23 -31.53
N PHE A 57 -32.67 -6.61 -32.32
CA PHE A 57 -31.51 -5.93 -31.80
C PHE A 57 -31.90 -4.79 -30.84
N GLU A 58 -32.90 -3.99 -31.20
CA GLU A 58 -33.42 -2.92 -30.34
C GLU A 58 -34.00 -3.48 -29.03
N SER A 59 -34.78 -4.57 -29.08
CA SER A 59 -35.31 -5.22 -27.88
C SER A 59 -34.21 -5.78 -26.97
N TYR A 60 -33.21 -6.48 -27.52
CA TYR A 60 -32.08 -6.98 -26.74
C TYR A 60 -31.24 -5.84 -26.16
N SER A 61 -30.96 -4.81 -26.96
CA SER A 61 -30.23 -3.63 -26.51
C SER A 61 -30.94 -2.95 -25.34
N MET A 62 -32.25 -2.77 -25.42
CA MET A 62 -33.05 -2.21 -24.33
C MET A 62 -33.01 -3.08 -23.07
N CYS A 63 -33.10 -4.41 -23.21
CA CYS A 63 -32.99 -5.33 -22.09
C CYS A 63 -31.63 -5.20 -21.38
N TYR A 64 -30.54 -5.17 -22.14
CA TYR A 64 -29.20 -5.02 -21.56
C TYR A 64 -29.00 -3.66 -20.89
N GLU A 65 -29.49 -2.57 -21.49
CA GLU A 65 -29.44 -1.24 -20.87
C GLU A 65 -30.21 -1.20 -19.56
N HIS A 66 -31.41 -1.79 -19.49
CA HIS A 66 -32.18 -1.88 -18.24
C HIS A 66 -31.45 -2.69 -17.16
N ILE A 67 -30.82 -3.81 -17.52
CA ILE A 67 -30.02 -4.61 -16.57
C ILE A 67 -28.82 -3.79 -16.06
N LEU A 68 -28.10 -3.11 -16.95
CA LEU A 68 -26.96 -2.27 -16.59
C LEU A 68 -27.36 -1.14 -15.66
N GLU A 69 -28.47 -0.46 -15.95
CA GLU A 69 -28.98 0.64 -15.13
C GLU A 69 -29.39 0.15 -13.73
N HIS A 70 -30.07 -0.99 -13.64
CA HIS A 70 -30.41 -1.61 -12.36
C HIS A 70 -29.16 -2.00 -11.54
N VAL A 71 -28.12 -2.54 -12.18
CA VAL A 71 -26.86 -2.86 -11.51
C VAL A 71 -26.14 -1.60 -11.03
N ARG A 72 -26.11 -0.53 -11.83
CA ARG A 72 -25.55 0.77 -11.43
C ARG A 72 -26.27 1.34 -10.20
N GLN A 73 -27.59 1.31 -10.20
CA GLN A 73 -28.40 1.78 -9.07
C GLN A 73 -28.09 0.99 -7.79
N LYS A 74 -28.04 -0.35 -7.87
CA LYS A 74 -27.67 -1.18 -6.71
C LYS A 74 -26.24 -0.92 -6.23
N LEU A 75 -25.30 -0.70 -7.14
CA LEU A 75 -23.93 -0.36 -6.78
C LEU A 75 -23.87 0.96 -6.03
N CYS A 76 -24.54 2.02 -6.53
CA CYS A 76 -24.59 3.31 -5.86
C CYS A 76 -25.22 3.21 -4.45
N GLN A 77 -26.27 2.41 -4.28
CA GLN A 77 -26.85 2.15 -2.95
C GLN A 77 -25.84 1.51 -1.99
N LYS A 78 -25.09 0.51 -2.47
CA LYS A 78 -24.07 -0.17 -1.66
C LYS A 78 -22.89 0.74 -1.33
N GLU A 79 -22.46 1.58 -2.25
CA GLU A 79 -21.42 2.59 -2.00
C GLU A 79 -21.86 3.61 -0.93
N GLN A 80 -23.13 4.01 -0.94
CA GLN A 80 -23.69 4.89 0.10
C GLN A 80 -23.76 4.19 1.47
N GLU A 81 -24.17 2.93 1.54
CA GLU A 81 -24.12 2.14 2.77
C GLU A 81 -22.68 2.06 3.32
N LEU A 82 -21.70 1.79 2.45
CA LEU A 82 -20.29 1.76 2.84
C LEU A 82 -19.78 3.11 3.32
N ASP A 83 -20.22 4.20 2.69
CA ASP A 83 -19.81 5.54 3.07
C ASP A 83 -20.42 5.97 4.42
N ILE A 84 -21.65 5.54 4.73
CA ILE A 84 -22.25 5.71 6.07
C ILE A 84 -21.46 4.93 7.11
N ILE A 85 -21.08 3.68 6.83
CA ILE A 85 -20.24 2.88 7.74
C ILE A 85 -18.87 3.55 7.94
N ARG A 86 -18.27 4.07 6.87
CA ARG A 86 -16.98 4.76 6.90
C ARG A 86 -17.04 6.07 7.68
N ARG A 87 -18.13 6.84 7.57
CA ARG A 87 -18.34 8.08 8.35
C ARG A 87 -18.74 7.81 9.80
N GLY A 88 -19.43 6.70 10.08
CA GLY A 88 -19.77 6.26 11.43
C GLY A 88 -18.57 5.71 12.21
N GLN A 89 -17.47 5.41 11.52
CA GLN A 89 -16.17 5.13 12.14
C GLN A 89 -15.48 6.46 12.47
N SER A 90 -15.68 6.94 13.70
CA SER A 90 -14.68 7.80 14.36
C SER A 90 -13.31 7.09 14.36
N PRO A 91 -12.17 7.79 14.56
CA PRO A 91 -10.84 7.16 14.51
C PRO A 91 -10.78 5.88 15.36
N PRO A 92 -9.98 4.87 14.99
CA PRO A 92 -9.91 3.60 15.72
C PRO A 92 -9.16 3.82 17.04
N GLU A 93 -9.79 4.48 18.00
CA GLU A 93 -9.40 4.44 19.41
C GLU A 93 -9.98 3.15 20.01
N ASP A 94 -9.07 2.25 20.35
CA ASP A 94 -9.16 1.17 21.34
C ASP A 94 -10.23 0.09 21.25
N LYS A 95 -11.24 0.14 20.39
CA LYS A 95 -12.26 -0.94 20.36
C LYS A 95 -11.69 -2.31 19.96
N ALA A 96 -10.77 -2.34 18.99
CA ALA A 96 -10.10 -3.58 18.59
C ALA A 96 -9.11 -4.09 19.66
N GLY A 97 -8.44 -3.17 20.36
CA GLY A 97 -7.55 -3.48 21.48
C GLY A 97 -8.30 -4.06 22.67
N GLN A 98 -9.44 -3.46 23.03
CA GLN A 98 -10.33 -3.94 24.10
C GLN A 98 -10.89 -5.33 23.81
N VAL A 99 -11.31 -5.61 22.57
CA VAL A 99 -11.75 -6.95 22.16
C VAL A 99 -10.60 -7.95 22.21
N ALA A 100 -9.39 -7.56 21.79
CA ALA A 100 -8.22 -8.42 21.86
C ALA A 100 -7.83 -8.72 23.32
N GLU A 101 -7.84 -7.74 24.21
CA GLU A 101 -7.55 -7.89 25.64
C GLU A 101 -8.59 -8.79 26.32
N LEU A 102 -9.89 -8.56 26.07
CA LEU A 102 -10.96 -9.41 26.58
C LEU A 102 -10.80 -10.85 26.08
N SER A 103 -10.50 -11.03 24.79
CA SER A 103 -10.30 -12.37 24.21
C SER A 103 -9.09 -13.07 24.81
N HIS A 104 -8.01 -12.34 25.09
CA HIS A 104 -6.82 -12.88 25.74
C HIS A 104 -7.12 -13.31 27.17
N ASN A 105 -7.82 -12.47 27.95
CA ASN A 105 -8.24 -12.79 29.31
C ASN A 105 -9.13 -14.03 29.36
N MET A 106 -10.12 -14.13 28.47
CA MET A 106 -10.97 -15.32 28.36
C MET A 106 -10.17 -16.57 28.00
N ILE A 107 -9.19 -16.48 27.08
CA ILE A 107 -8.32 -17.60 26.74
C ILE A 107 -7.47 -18.02 27.95
N MET A 108 -6.94 -17.07 28.72
CA MET A 108 -6.19 -17.36 29.94
C MET A 108 -7.06 -18.06 30.99
N GLU A 109 -8.29 -17.57 31.22
CA GLU A 109 -9.24 -18.19 32.14
C GLU A 109 -9.62 -19.61 31.69
N ILE A 110 -9.96 -19.79 30.41
CA ILE A 110 -10.25 -21.12 29.85
C ILE A 110 -9.05 -22.06 30.01
N THR A 111 -7.83 -21.55 29.81
CA THR A 111 -6.61 -22.34 29.96
C THR A 111 -6.38 -22.72 31.42
N ALA A 112 -6.57 -21.79 32.36
CA ALA A 112 -6.45 -22.05 33.79
C ALA A 112 -7.53 -23.02 34.29
N LEU A 113 -8.77 -22.91 33.80
CA LEU A 113 -9.85 -23.84 34.11
C LEU A 113 -9.59 -25.23 33.56
N ARG A 114 -9.03 -25.33 32.34
CA ARG A 114 -8.62 -26.62 31.75
C ARG A 114 -7.51 -27.28 32.56
N ALA A 115 -6.51 -26.51 33.02
CA ALA A 115 -5.46 -27.03 33.89
C ALA A 115 -6.03 -27.54 35.23
N ARG A 116 -6.92 -26.78 35.86
CA ARG A 116 -7.60 -27.22 37.09
C ARG A 116 -8.46 -28.46 36.87
N LEU A 117 -9.14 -28.57 35.73
CA LEU A 117 -9.91 -29.76 35.37
C LEU A 117 -9.00 -30.99 35.28
N THR A 118 -7.85 -30.86 34.59
CA THR A 118 -6.90 -31.98 34.45
C THR A 118 -6.31 -32.40 35.79
N ASP A 119 -5.98 -31.44 36.67
CA ASP A 119 -5.47 -31.73 38.02
C ASP A 119 -6.52 -32.51 38.84
N LEU A 120 -7.79 -32.07 38.79
CA LEU A 120 -8.90 -32.76 39.46
C LEU A 120 -9.19 -34.15 38.88
N GLU A 121 -9.06 -34.33 37.57
CA GLU A 121 -9.19 -35.64 36.92
C GLU A 121 -8.07 -36.60 37.37
N GLU A 122 -6.84 -36.10 37.53
CA GLU A 122 -5.72 -36.88 38.07
C GLU A 122 -5.94 -37.27 39.53
N GLU A 123 -6.36 -36.32 40.38
CA GLU A 123 -6.72 -36.58 41.78
C GLU A 123 -7.83 -37.63 41.90
N ASN A 124 -8.89 -37.53 41.08
CA ASN A 124 -9.99 -38.49 41.05
C ASN A 124 -9.50 -39.90 40.66
N LEU A 125 -8.62 -39.99 39.66
CA LEU A 125 -8.03 -41.26 39.24
C LEU A 125 -7.13 -41.85 40.33
N ASN A 126 -6.40 -41.01 41.07
CA ASN A 126 -5.58 -41.43 42.20
C ASN A 126 -6.45 -41.95 43.37
N LEU A 127 -7.51 -41.22 43.74
CA LEU A 127 -8.47 -41.65 44.76
C LEU A 127 -9.14 -42.99 44.39
N LYS A 128 -9.55 -43.17 43.13
CA LYS A 128 -10.09 -44.45 42.65
C LYS A 128 -9.09 -45.59 42.73
N LYS A 129 -7.79 -45.33 42.52
CA LYS A 129 -6.73 -46.34 42.71
C LYS A 129 -6.58 -46.67 44.19
N GLN A 130 -6.58 -45.65 45.05
CA GLN A 130 -6.44 -45.82 46.50
C GLN A 130 -7.61 -46.62 47.10
N ILE A 131 -8.86 -46.27 46.78
CA ILE A 131 -10.05 -47.01 47.24
C ILE A 131 -10.00 -48.48 46.80
N ARG A 132 -9.64 -48.75 45.53
CA ARG A 132 -9.51 -50.13 45.05
C ARG A 132 -8.42 -50.91 45.78
N LYS A 133 -7.33 -50.25 46.14
CA LYS A 133 -6.25 -50.85 46.93
C LYS A 133 -6.71 -51.14 48.36
N GLU A 134 -7.36 -50.19 49.02
CA GLU A 134 -7.91 -50.35 50.38
C GLU A 134 -8.92 -51.51 50.44
N VAL A 135 -9.87 -51.56 49.51
CA VAL A 135 -10.85 -52.65 49.42
C VAL A 135 -10.17 -54.01 49.19
N GLN A 136 -9.12 -54.05 48.35
CA GLN A 136 -8.36 -55.28 48.12
C GLN A 136 -7.62 -55.72 49.38
N GLU A 137 -6.99 -54.80 50.10
CA GLU A 137 -6.27 -55.08 51.35
C GLU A 137 -7.24 -55.56 52.45
N GLU A 138 -8.41 -54.92 52.59
CA GLU A 138 -9.46 -55.35 53.52
C GLU A 138 -10.00 -56.75 53.18
N TYR A 139 -10.23 -57.02 51.89
CA TYR A 139 -10.66 -58.34 51.43
C TYR A 139 -9.60 -59.41 51.69
N GLU A 140 -8.33 -59.13 51.41
CA GLU A 140 -7.22 -60.05 51.69
C GLU A 140 -7.09 -60.33 53.19
N ALA A 141 -7.18 -59.29 54.04
CA ALA A 141 -7.16 -59.44 55.49
C ALA A 141 -8.32 -60.31 56.00
N LEU A 142 -9.52 -60.11 55.47
CA LEU A 142 -10.69 -60.92 55.80
C LEU A 142 -10.50 -62.38 55.40
N VAL A 143 -10.02 -62.64 54.18
CA VAL A 143 -9.74 -63.99 53.70
C VAL A 143 -8.68 -64.67 54.57
N GLN A 144 -7.61 -63.97 54.93
CA GLN A 144 -6.59 -64.49 55.85
C GLN A 144 -7.18 -64.83 57.23
N ALA A 145 -8.02 -63.95 57.80
CA ALA A 145 -8.69 -64.19 59.08
C ALA A 145 -9.63 -65.40 59.03
N LEU A 146 -10.37 -65.59 57.93
CA LEU A 146 -11.20 -66.77 57.70
C LEU A 146 -10.34 -68.04 57.66
N PHE A 147 -9.23 -68.03 56.92
CA PHE A 147 -8.32 -69.17 56.86
C PHE A 147 -7.73 -69.53 58.23
N VAL A 148 -7.28 -68.53 59.01
CA VAL A 148 -6.77 -68.74 60.37
C VAL A 148 -7.85 -69.36 61.26
N THR A 149 -9.09 -68.88 61.16
CA THR A 149 -10.21 -69.40 61.93
C THR A 149 -10.56 -70.85 61.53
N CYS A 150 -10.57 -71.16 60.23
CA CYS A 150 -10.77 -72.53 59.74
C CYS A 150 -9.67 -73.48 60.23
N LEU A 151 -8.41 -73.04 60.23
CA LEU A 151 -7.30 -73.82 60.78
C LEU A 151 -7.48 -74.07 62.27
N HIS A 152 -7.88 -73.05 63.04
CA HIS A 152 -8.14 -73.18 64.47
C HIS A 152 -9.27 -74.17 64.78
N ILE A 153 -10.39 -74.11 64.03
CA ILE A 153 -11.50 -75.05 64.19
C ILE A 153 -11.03 -76.48 63.88
N LYS A 154 -10.22 -76.66 62.84
CA LYS A 154 -9.65 -77.96 62.48
C LYS A 154 -8.75 -78.50 63.60
N GLU A 155 -7.86 -77.68 64.13
CA GLU A 155 -6.99 -78.05 65.26
C GLU A 155 -7.82 -78.49 66.48
N LYS A 156 -8.89 -77.77 66.82
CA LYS A 156 -9.82 -78.16 67.90
C LYS A 156 -10.54 -79.48 67.62
N LEU A 157 -10.91 -79.75 66.37
CA LEU A 157 -11.51 -81.02 65.99
C LEU A 157 -10.52 -82.18 66.14
N ASP A 158 -9.28 -81.98 65.68
CA ASP A 158 -8.20 -82.97 65.77
C ASP A 158 -7.85 -83.26 67.25
N GLU A 159 -7.77 -82.23 68.10
CA GLU A 159 -7.63 -82.39 69.56
C GLU A 159 -8.76 -83.22 70.17
N ASN A 160 -10.01 -82.95 69.79
CA ASN A 160 -11.17 -83.71 70.29
C ASN A 160 -11.15 -85.17 69.82
N GLN A 161 -10.72 -85.43 68.58
CA GLN A 161 -10.54 -86.79 68.07
C GLN A 161 -9.46 -87.54 68.87
N LEU A 162 -8.31 -86.91 69.13
CA LEU A 162 -7.25 -87.51 69.96
C LEU A 162 -7.73 -87.79 71.39
N ASN A 163 -8.44 -86.84 72.01
CA ASN A 163 -9.03 -87.03 73.34
C ASN A 163 -10.04 -88.19 73.38
N LEU A 164 -10.84 -88.37 72.33
CA LEU A 164 -11.78 -89.48 72.23
C LEU A 164 -11.05 -90.81 72.06
N ILE A 165 -10.05 -90.89 71.18
CA ILE A 165 -9.21 -92.08 71.00
C ILE A 165 -8.56 -92.46 72.32
N GLN A 166 -8.01 -91.49 73.05
CA GLN A 166 -7.39 -91.70 74.36
C GLN A 166 -8.39 -92.29 75.37
N LYS A 167 -9.58 -91.70 75.50
CA LYS A 167 -10.64 -92.21 76.40
C LYS A 167 -11.09 -93.62 76.04
N VAL A 168 -11.20 -93.93 74.75
CA VAL A 168 -11.54 -95.28 74.29
C VAL A 168 -10.42 -96.26 74.63
N CYS A 169 -9.15 -95.89 74.45
CA CYS A 169 -8.00 -96.71 74.85
C CYS A 169 -7.96 -96.93 76.37
N GLU A 170 -8.23 -95.91 77.16
CA GLU A 170 -8.34 -95.99 78.62
C GLU A 170 -9.46 -96.96 79.03
N LEU A 171 -10.66 -96.81 78.47
CA LEU A 171 -11.79 -97.72 78.72
C LEU A 171 -11.46 -99.17 78.33
N ILE A 172 -10.81 -99.38 77.18
CA ILE A 172 -10.33 -100.72 76.77
C ILE A 172 -9.31 -101.24 77.79
N GLY A 173 -8.42 -100.39 78.28
CA GLY A 173 -7.47 -100.70 79.34
C GLY A 173 -8.17 -101.13 80.62
N GLU A 174 -9.13 -100.33 81.10
CA GLU A 174 -9.95 -100.61 82.27
C GLU A 174 -10.69 -101.93 82.14
N VAL A 175 -11.42 -102.17 81.04
CA VAL A 175 -12.13 -103.43 80.78
C VAL A 175 -11.16 -104.62 80.72
N ARG A 176 -9.98 -104.45 80.13
CA ARG A 176 -8.95 -105.51 80.13
C ARG A 176 -8.44 -105.78 81.55
N THR A 177 -8.16 -104.75 82.34
CA THR A 177 -7.72 -104.91 83.74
C THR A 177 -8.79 -105.54 84.61
N GLU A 178 -10.04 -105.11 84.49
CA GLU A 178 -11.20 -105.69 85.18
C GLU A 178 -11.40 -107.15 84.75
N GLY A 179 -11.27 -107.47 83.47
CA GLY A 179 -11.30 -108.83 82.95
C GLY A 179 -10.18 -109.71 83.53
N ILE A 180 -8.94 -109.19 83.59
CA ILE A 180 -7.80 -109.87 84.20
C ILE A 180 -8.02 -110.08 85.70
N ASP A 181 -8.54 -109.08 86.41
CA ASP A 181 -8.77 -109.16 87.86
C ASP A 181 -9.95 -110.07 88.19
N ASN A 182 -11.00 -110.07 87.37
CA ASN A 182 -12.09 -111.05 87.42
C ASN A 182 -11.55 -112.46 87.15
N MET A 183 -10.70 -112.64 86.13
CA MET A 183 -10.04 -113.92 85.83
C MET A 183 -9.11 -114.38 86.96
N LYS A 184 -8.33 -113.47 87.58
CA LYS A 184 -7.53 -113.75 88.78
C LYS A 184 -8.42 -114.11 89.97
N SER A 185 -9.53 -113.41 90.16
CA SER A 185 -10.50 -113.69 91.23
C SER A 185 -11.14 -115.06 91.04
N LEU A 186 -11.49 -115.43 89.79
CA LEU A 186 -11.95 -116.75 89.42
C LEU A 186 -10.85 -117.78 89.62
N LYS A 187 -9.61 -117.54 89.16
CA LYS A 187 -8.46 -118.44 89.37
C LYS A 187 -8.15 -118.65 90.86
N LYS A 188 -8.35 -117.64 91.72
CA LYS A 188 -8.29 -117.74 93.18
C LYS A 188 -9.47 -118.53 93.77
N LYS A 189 -10.70 -118.26 93.32
CA LYS A 189 -11.93 -118.98 93.73
C LYS A 189 -11.92 -120.45 93.29
N TRP A 190 -11.28 -120.75 92.16
CA TRP A 190 -11.22 -122.07 91.53
C TRP A 190 -9.87 -122.77 91.69
N GLY A 191 -8.99 -122.27 92.57
CA GLY A 191 -7.72 -122.91 92.99
C GLY A 191 -6.98 -123.68 91.89
N SER A 192 -6.22 -123.01 91.02
CA SER A 192 -5.36 -123.69 90.03
C SER A 192 -3.88 -123.42 90.24
N ALA A 193 -3.16 -124.52 90.52
CA ALA A 193 -1.72 -124.65 90.65
C ALA A 193 -1.00 -124.71 89.29
N ARG A 194 -0.10 -123.76 89.00
CA ARG A 194 1.21 -123.90 88.28
C ARG A 194 1.81 -122.53 87.87
N PRO A 195 3.16 -122.37 87.83
CA PRO A 195 3.85 -121.12 87.48
C PRO A 195 4.36 -121.03 86.01
N ASP A 196 4.49 -119.77 85.55
CA ASP A 196 5.25 -119.08 84.48
C ASP A 196 5.76 -119.74 83.17
N GLU A 197 5.64 -118.98 82.07
CA GLU A 197 6.52 -118.99 80.88
C GLU A 197 6.65 -117.53 80.35
N GLU A 198 7.88 -117.00 80.37
CA GLU A 198 8.26 -115.67 79.88
C GLU A 198 8.16 -115.59 78.34
N MET A 199 7.45 -114.57 77.87
CA MET A 199 7.24 -114.27 76.46
C MET A 199 8.50 -113.60 75.87
N LYS A 200 9.42 -114.38 75.28
CA LYS A 200 10.60 -113.84 74.57
C LYS A 200 10.18 -113.00 73.35
N GLU A 201 10.63 -111.74 73.30
CA GLU A 201 10.41 -110.86 72.14
C GLU A 201 11.19 -111.33 70.90
N ASN A 202 10.57 -111.17 69.74
CA ASN A 202 10.95 -111.80 68.47
C ASN A 202 11.89 -110.86 67.68
N PRO A 203 13.10 -111.29 67.23
CA PRO A 203 14.13 -110.41 66.64
C PRO A 203 13.70 -109.70 65.34
N ALA A 204 12.68 -110.20 64.64
CA ALA A 204 12.09 -109.53 63.47
C ALA A 204 11.39 -108.20 63.81
N LYS A 205 10.93 -108.01 65.06
CA LYS A 205 10.31 -106.75 65.49
C LYS A 205 11.32 -105.62 65.67
N GLU A 206 12.51 -105.92 66.17
CA GLU A 206 13.58 -104.92 66.35
C GLU A 206 14.09 -104.39 65.01
N GLN A 207 14.23 -105.27 64.00
CA GLN A 207 14.63 -104.86 62.65
C GLN A 207 13.58 -103.97 61.97
N LEU A 208 12.29 -104.26 62.16
CA LEU A 208 11.21 -103.40 61.66
C LEU A 208 11.21 -102.03 62.33
N GLN A 209 11.43 -101.97 63.65
CA GLN A 209 11.53 -100.69 64.37
C GLN A 209 12.71 -99.84 63.90
N ALA A 210 13.88 -100.44 63.64
CA ALA A 210 15.04 -99.73 63.11
C ALA A 210 14.76 -99.14 61.71
N LEU A 211 14.13 -99.92 60.82
CA LEU A 211 13.73 -99.45 59.49
C LEU A 211 12.66 -98.33 59.56
N GLU A 212 11.71 -98.41 60.49
CA GLU A 212 10.72 -97.34 60.70
C GLU A 212 11.38 -96.04 61.18
N GLN A 213 12.38 -96.12 62.06
CA GLN A 213 13.15 -94.96 62.52
C GLN A 213 13.98 -94.34 61.39
N ASP A 214 14.66 -95.15 60.58
CA ASP A 214 15.41 -94.69 59.42
C ASP A 214 14.49 -94.01 58.39
N ASN A 215 13.31 -94.58 58.14
CA ASN A 215 12.33 -94.02 57.22
C ASN A 215 11.76 -92.68 57.75
N CYS A 216 11.55 -92.56 59.06
CA CYS A 216 11.19 -91.30 59.72
C CYS A 216 12.30 -90.24 59.56
N ALA A 217 13.56 -90.63 59.72
CA ALA A 217 14.72 -89.75 59.57
C ALA A 217 14.89 -89.27 58.11
N LEU A 218 14.73 -90.16 57.13
CA LEU A 218 14.74 -89.84 55.70
C LEU A 218 13.60 -88.88 55.33
N ALA A 219 12.39 -89.12 55.83
CA ALA A 219 11.25 -88.22 55.60
C ALA A 219 11.52 -86.81 56.14
N ALA A 220 12.20 -86.68 57.29
CA ALA A 220 12.61 -85.39 57.85
C ALA A 220 13.66 -84.68 56.98
N LEU A 221 14.64 -85.41 56.45
CA LEU A 221 15.64 -84.88 55.52
C LEU A 221 15.01 -84.39 54.21
N VAL A 222 14.08 -85.15 53.63
CA VAL A 222 13.36 -84.75 52.41
C VAL A 222 12.57 -83.46 52.62
N ARG A 223 11.92 -83.27 53.79
CA ARG A 223 11.23 -82.01 54.11
C ARG A 223 12.21 -80.82 54.19
N LYS A 224 13.37 -80.99 54.82
CA LYS A 224 14.42 -79.96 54.87
C LYS A 224 14.97 -79.61 53.48
N LEU A 225 15.17 -80.62 52.63
CA LEU A 225 15.63 -80.40 51.26
C LEU A 225 14.58 -79.62 50.45
N ARG A 226 13.30 -79.94 50.61
CA ARG A 226 12.19 -79.21 49.95
C ARG A 226 12.10 -77.77 50.42
N SER A 227 12.24 -77.48 51.72
CA SER A 227 12.21 -76.11 52.24
C SER A 227 13.43 -75.28 51.80
N LEU A 228 14.62 -75.88 51.78
CA LEU A 228 15.83 -75.25 51.23
C LEU A 228 15.69 -74.94 49.73
N GLY A 229 15.08 -75.85 48.96
CA GLY A 229 14.77 -75.64 47.55
C GLY A 229 13.82 -74.45 47.34
N HIS A 230 12.74 -74.37 48.13
CA HIS A 230 11.83 -73.23 48.11
C HIS A 230 12.52 -71.93 48.50
N TRP A 231 13.35 -71.93 49.54
CA TRP A 231 14.08 -70.74 49.97
C TRP A 231 15.02 -70.23 48.87
N ARG A 232 15.75 -71.13 48.19
CA ARG A 232 16.63 -70.76 47.07
C ARG A 232 15.84 -70.12 45.92
N LEU A 233 14.69 -70.69 45.58
CA LEU A 233 13.78 -70.14 44.56
C LEU A 233 13.26 -68.75 44.93
N VAL A 234 12.79 -68.57 46.17
CA VAL A 234 12.27 -67.28 46.65
C VAL A 234 13.37 -66.21 46.68
N VAL A 235 14.58 -66.55 47.10
CA VAL A 235 15.73 -65.62 47.11
C VAL A 235 16.10 -65.19 45.68
N GLN A 236 16.16 -66.12 44.73
CA GLN A 236 16.41 -65.78 43.32
C GLN A 236 15.29 -64.91 42.74
N GLN A 237 14.03 -65.24 43.03
CA GLN A 237 12.90 -64.45 42.57
C GLN A 237 12.91 -63.03 43.15
N ALA A 238 13.23 -62.87 44.44
CA ALA A 238 13.38 -61.57 45.08
C ALA A 238 14.52 -60.76 44.46
N HIS A 239 15.65 -61.41 44.14
CA HIS A 239 16.77 -60.75 43.49
C HIS A 239 16.39 -60.20 42.11
N PHE A 240 15.76 -61.02 41.26
CA PHE A 240 15.31 -60.58 39.93
C PHE A 240 14.23 -59.50 40.02
N ARG A 241 13.27 -59.61 40.93
CA ARG A 241 12.27 -58.54 41.17
C ARG A 241 12.95 -57.23 41.58
N GLY A 242 13.98 -57.29 42.43
CA GLY A 242 14.74 -56.10 42.84
C GLY A 242 15.56 -55.49 41.71
N GLN A 243 16.15 -56.30 40.83
CA GLN A 243 16.82 -55.81 39.62
C GLN A 243 15.82 -55.16 38.65
N LEU A 244 14.69 -55.81 38.41
CA LEU A 244 13.65 -55.34 37.51
C LEU A 244 13.05 -54.00 37.98
N SER A 245 12.75 -53.88 39.28
CA SER A 245 12.29 -52.61 39.88
C SER A 245 13.33 -51.48 39.78
N ARG A 246 14.62 -51.78 39.90
CA ARG A 246 15.69 -50.79 39.73
C ARG A 246 15.79 -50.32 38.27
N ALA A 247 15.83 -51.27 37.33
CA ALA A 247 15.87 -50.97 35.90
C ALA A 247 14.63 -50.17 35.46
N GLU A 248 13.44 -50.48 35.98
CA GLU A 248 12.22 -49.71 35.72
C GLU A 248 12.33 -48.27 36.23
N LYS A 249 12.84 -48.06 37.46
CA LYS A 249 13.05 -46.71 38.01
C LYS A 249 14.04 -45.90 37.18
N GLU A 250 15.15 -46.51 36.77
CA GLU A 250 16.15 -45.88 35.91
C GLU A 250 15.56 -45.54 34.52
N ALA A 251 14.77 -46.44 33.93
CA ALA A 251 14.10 -46.20 32.65
C ALA A 251 13.07 -45.06 32.74
N VAL A 252 12.33 -44.97 33.84
CA VAL A 252 11.39 -43.86 34.08
C VAL A 252 12.15 -42.53 34.27
N GLN A 253 13.25 -42.55 35.04
CA GLN A 253 14.05 -41.36 35.30
C GLN A 253 14.73 -40.84 34.01
N THR A 254 15.33 -41.71 33.22
CA THR A 254 15.95 -41.35 31.93
C THR A 254 14.91 -40.82 30.93
N LYS A 255 13.69 -41.39 30.89
CA LYS A 255 12.59 -40.84 30.09
C LYS A 255 12.23 -39.42 30.53
N LYS A 256 12.16 -39.17 31.84
CA LYS A 256 11.87 -37.82 32.39
C LYS A 256 12.95 -36.82 31.97
N GLU A 257 14.21 -37.19 32.07
CA GLU A 257 15.35 -36.35 31.66
C GLU A 257 15.30 -36.04 30.16
N CYS A 258 15.02 -37.05 29.33
CA CYS A 258 14.85 -36.86 27.88
C CYS A 258 13.71 -35.88 27.55
N LEU A 259 12.57 -36.01 28.22
CA LEU A 259 11.44 -35.08 28.03
C LEU A 259 11.79 -33.67 28.46
N ASN A 260 12.52 -33.51 29.57
CA ASN A 260 12.96 -32.19 30.03
C ASN A 260 13.92 -31.53 29.01
N ILE A 261 14.88 -32.28 28.48
CA ILE A 261 15.79 -31.78 27.44
C ILE A 261 15.01 -31.37 26.18
N LYS A 262 14.03 -32.18 25.76
CA LYS A 262 13.16 -31.84 24.61
C LYS A 262 12.38 -30.56 24.86
N LEU A 263 11.78 -30.41 26.03
CA LEU A 263 11.03 -29.21 26.40
C LEU A 263 11.92 -27.96 26.36
N MET A 264 13.13 -28.03 26.93
CA MET A 264 14.08 -26.92 26.90
C MET A 264 14.48 -26.57 25.46
N ALA A 265 14.77 -27.57 24.62
CA ALA A 265 15.09 -27.36 23.21
C ALA A 265 13.93 -26.71 22.43
N GLU A 266 12.68 -27.11 22.70
CA GLU A 266 11.50 -26.48 22.10
C GLU A 266 11.35 -25.01 22.53
N GLN A 267 11.58 -24.69 23.80
CA GLN A 267 11.58 -23.31 24.30
C GLN A 267 12.67 -22.46 23.62
N GLU A 268 13.88 -22.99 23.48
CA GLU A 268 14.96 -22.31 22.75
C GLU A 268 14.61 -22.03 21.29
N VAL A 269 14.01 -23.01 20.59
CA VAL A 269 13.54 -22.82 19.21
C VAL A 269 12.51 -21.70 19.11
N VAL A 270 11.58 -21.59 20.07
CA VAL A 270 10.61 -20.50 20.11
C VAL A 270 11.31 -19.15 20.31
N LEU A 271 12.26 -19.06 21.23
CA LEU A 271 13.04 -17.83 21.46
C LEU A 271 13.82 -17.42 20.21
N PHE A 272 14.48 -18.37 19.53
CA PHE A 272 15.20 -18.09 18.29
C PHE A 272 14.26 -17.64 17.17
N ARG A 273 13.06 -18.21 17.06
CA ARG A 273 12.05 -17.75 16.09
C ARG A 273 11.61 -16.31 16.37
N GLN A 274 11.40 -15.96 17.63
CA GLN A 274 11.05 -14.59 18.04
C GLN A 274 12.18 -13.61 17.73
N GLN A 275 13.44 -13.95 18.06
CA GLN A 275 14.61 -13.14 17.75
C GLN A 275 14.79 -12.95 16.24
N LEU A 276 14.64 -14.01 15.45
CA LEU A 276 14.72 -13.95 13.99
C LEU A 276 13.66 -13.01 13.41
N LEU A 277 12.43 -13.06 13.94
CA LEU A 277 11.35 -12.19 13.50
C LEU A 277 11.63 -10.72 13.85
N ALA A 278 12.13 -10.44 15.06
CA ALA A 278 12.55 -9.10 15.47
C ALA A 278 13.68 -8.56 14.58
N LEU A 279 14.69 -9.38 14.26
CA LEU A 279 15.78 -9.02 13.37
C LEU A 279 15.31 -8.74 11.94
N ARG A 280 14.39 -9.56 11.41
CA ARG A 280 13.78 -9.32 10.08
C ARG A 280 13.00 -8.01 10.05
N GLN A 281 12.25 -7.69 11.10
CA GLN A 281 11.54 -6.43 11.20
C GLN A 281 12.50 -5.23 11.29
N ALA A 282 13.55 -5.33 12.10
CA ALA A 282 14.58 -4.30 12.20
C ALA A 282 15.30 -4.07 10.85
N LEU A 283 15.62 -5.16 10.14
CA LEU A 283 16.21 -5.10 8.80
C LEU A 283 15.27 -4.41 7.80
N ALA A 284 13.98 -4.77 7.78
CA ALA A 284 13.00 -4.14 6.89
C ALA A 284 12.86 -2.63 7.16
N ARG A 285 12.89 -2.21 8.44
CA ARG A 285 12.89 -0.79 8.82
C ARG A 285 14.15 -0.08 8.30
N ALA A 286 15.33 -0.66 8.55
CA ALA A 286 16.60 -0.11 8.08
C ALA A 286 16.67 -0.02 6.55
N GLN A 287 16.14 -1.00 5.83
CA GLN A 287 16.03 -0.98 4.37
C GLN A 287 15.11 0.14 3.88
N ALA A 288 13.94 0.30 4.50
CA ALA A 288 13.02 1.38 4.17
C ALA A 288 13.65 2.77 4.39
N ASP A 289 14.37 2.95 5.50
CA ASP A 289 15.06 4.21 5.79
C ASP A 289 16.24 4.45 4.85
N ASN A 290 16.98 3.41 4.45
CA ASN A 290 18.03 3.54 3.44
C ASN A 290 17.45 4.01 2.09
N VAL A 291 16.30 3.45 1.66
CA VAL A 291 15.62 3.88 0.44
C VAL A 291 15.16 5.33 0.54
N LYS A 292 14.62 5.77 1.68
CA LYS A 292 14.26 7.18 1.90
C LYS A 292 15.47 8.11 1.79
N MET A 293 16.58 7.75 2.44
CA MET A 293 17.82 8.54 2.41
C MET A 293 18.40 8.63 0.99
N ARG A 294 18.39 7.53 0.23
CA ARG A 294 18.81 7.54 -1.18
C ARG A 294 17.96 8.49 -2.02
N ARG A 295 16.63 8.44 -1.88
CA ARG A 295 15.73 9.38 -2.58
C ARG A 295 16.01 10.83 -2.21
N GLN A 296 16.25 11.12 -0.93
CA GLN A 296 16.61 12.47 -0.49
C GLN A 296 17.93 12.94 -1.11
N GLN A 297 18.93 12.07 -1.15
CA GLN A 297 20.22 12.35 -1.78
C GLN A 297 20.07 12.59 -3.30
N GLU A 298 19.27 11.77 -3.99
CA GLU A 298 18.97 11.95 -5.41
C GLU A 298 18.27 13.29 -5.67
N ASN A 299 17.29 13.66 -4.85
CA ASN A 299 16.60 14.95 -4.96
C ASN A 299 17.56 16.14 -4.74
N GLN A 300 18.45 16.05 -3.75
CA GLN A 300 19.48 17.07 -3.53
C GLN A 300 20.44 17.18 -4.72
N ALA A 301 20.88 16.04 -5.28
CA ALA A 301 21.73 16.02 -6.46
C ALA A 301 21.04 16.62 -7.69
N GLN A 302 19.74 16.37 -7.88
CA GLN A 302 18.95 17.00 -8.94
C GLN A 302 18.85 18.51 -8.76
N LEU A 303 18.55 18.98 -7.54
CA LEU A 303 18.47 20.40 -7.24
C LEU A 303 19.80 21.12 -7.51
N LEU A 304 20.93 20.51 -7.14
CA LEU A 304 22.26 21.06 -7.44
C LEU A 304 22.50 21.17 -8.95
N LYS A 305 22.17 20.14 -9.73
CA LYS A 305 22.27 20.19 -11.21
C LYS A 305 21.39 21.27 -11.80
N GLU A 306 20.18 21.45 -11.29
CA GLU A 306 19.30 22.55 -11.74
C GLU A 306 19.88 23.92 -11.41
N LEU A 307 20.46 24.10 -10.22
CA LEU A 307 21.12 25.34 -9.84
C LEU A 307 22.33 25.64 -10.72
N GLU A 308 23.19 24.65 -10.98
CA GLU A 308 24.31 24.78 -11.92
C GLU A 308 23.83 25.18 -13.32
N HIS A 309 22.75 24.56 -13.80
CA HIS A 309 22.18 24.91 -15.10
C HIS A 309 21.61 26.34 -15.11
N ARG A 310 20.93 26.78 -14.05
CA ARG A 310 20.44 28.17 -13.95
C ARG A 310 21.59 29.17 -13.91
N MET A 311 22.63 28.89 -13.13
CA MET A 311 23.82 29.74 -13.03
C MET A 311 24.54 29.88 -14.37
N THR A 312 24.72 28.78 -15.11
CA THR A 312 25.33 28.81 -16.44
C THR A 312 24.47 29.57 -17.46
N GLN A 313 23.14 29.39 -17.44
CA GLN A 313 22.25 30.20 -18.27
C GLN A 313 22.29 31.69 -17.92
N GLU A 314 22.30 32.05 -16.64
CA GLU A 314 22.39 33.44 -16.21
C GLU A 314 23.73 34.07 -16.62
N ALA A 315 24.84 33.35 -16.47
CA ALA A 315 26.14 33.81 -16.94
C ALA A 315 26.14 34.07 -18.45
N LEU A 316 25.56 33.16 -19.25
CA LEU A 316 25.42 33.35 -20.70
C LEU A 316 24.56 34.57 -21.04
N ARG A 317 23.40 34.75 -20.38
CA ARG A 317 22.53 35.92 -20.60
C ARG A 317 23.25 37.22 -20.25
N ARG A 318 24.01 37.26 -19.14
CA ARG A 318 24.83 38.42 -18.77
C ARG A 318 25.88 38.71 -19.84
N GLN A 319 26.59 37.69 -20.31
CA GLN A 319 27.60 37.85 -21.38
C GLN A 319 26.98 38.38 -22.69
N GLN A 320 25.81 37.88 -23.09
CA GLN A 320 25.09 38.38 -24.27
C GLN A 320 24.67 39.84 -24.12
N LEU A 321 24.17 40.23 -22.94
CA LEU A 321 23.82 41.61 -22.63
C LEU A 321 25.04 42.53 -22.73
N ASP A 322 26.18 42.10 -22.19
CA ASP A 322 27.42 42.89 -22.22
C ASP A 322 27.96 43.04 -23.64
N LEU A 323 27.86 42.01 -24.49
CA LEU A 323 28.18 42.11 -25.91
C LEU A 323 27.24 43.09 -26.65
N MET A 324 25.94 43.06 -26.37
CA MET A 324 24.99 44.02 -26.96
C MET A 324 25.26 45.46 -26.51
N LYS A 325 25.61 45.66 -25.24
CA LYS A 325 26.05 46.98 -24.73
C LYS A 325 27.32 47.44 -25.42
N ALA A 326 28.33 46.58 -25.53
CA ALA A 326 29.60 46.91 -26.18
C ALA A 326 29.40 47.28 -27.66
N THR A 327 28.64 46.49 -28.41
CA THR A 327 28.34 46.77 -29.83
C THR A 327 27.50 48.04 -30.01
N SER A 328 26.57 48.33 -29.09
CA SER A 328 25.83 49.59 -29.08
C SER A 328 26.77 50.78 -28.81
N MET A 329 27.63 50.69 -27.79
CA MET A 329 28.63 51.71 -27.47
C MET A 329 29.59 51.94 -28.64
N GLU A 330 30.02 50.90 -29.35
CA GLU A 330 30.89 51.01 -30.52
C GLU A 330 30.20 51.76 -31.68
N LYS A 331 28.90 51.52 -31.93
CA LYS A 331 28.12 52.29 -32.91
C LYS A 331 28.02 53.76 -32.52
N LEU A 332 27.71 54.03 -31.25
CA LEU A 332 27.68 55.40 -30.70
C LEU A 332 29.02 56.11 -30.86
N LEU A 333 30.15 55.42 -30.61
CA LEU A 333 31.49 55.97 -30.82
C LEU A 333 31.74 56.31 -32.29
N LYS A 334 31.37 55.42 -33.22
CA LYS A 334 31.45 55.68 -34.67
C LYS A 334 30.60 56.86 -35.10
N ASP A 335 29.37 56.98 -34.59
CA ASP A 335 28.48 58.10 -34.88
C ASP A 335 29.02 59.43 -34.33
N VAL A 336 29.61 59.39 -33.13
CA VAL A 336 30.28 60.56 -32.53
C VAL A 336 31.49 60.97 -33.37
N GLU A 337 32.31 60.02 -33.81
CA GLU A 337 33.46 60.27 -34.66
C GLU A 337 33.04 60.88 -36.02
N GLN A 338 31.99 60.35 -36.66
CA GLN A 338 31.44 60.92 -37.90
C GLN A 338 30.91 62.35 -37.71
N LYS A 339 30.19 62.60 -36.60
CA LYS A 339 29.69 63.95 -36.28
C LYS A 339 30.85 64.91 -35.99
N GLU A 340 31.90 64.46 -35.33
CA GLU A 340 33.10 65.26 -35.09
C GLU A 340 33.78 65.62 -36.42
N GLN A 341 33.95 64.68 -37.34
CA GLN A 341 34.46 64.96 -38.69
C GLN A 341 33.58 65.98 -39.44
N HIS A 342 32.26 65.86 -39.36
CA HIS A 342 31.35 66.82 -39.97
C HIS A 342 31.46 68.22 -39.34
N LEU A 343 31.55 68.29 -38.01
CA LEU A 343 31.76 69.54 -37.28
C LEU A 343 33.10 70.19 -37.65
N GLN A 344 34.16 69.41 -37.86
CA GLN A 344 35.45 69.92 -38.35
C GLN A 344 35.29 70.56 -39.74
N LEU A 345 34.59 69.90 -40.68
CA LEU A 345 34.32 70.46 -42.01
C LEU A 345 33.52 71.78 -41.93
N LEU A 346 32.44 71.80 -41.16
CA LEU A 346 31.63 73.01 -40.93
C LEU A 346 32.45 74.12 -40.26
N THR A 347 33.35 73.78 -39.35
CA THR A 347 34.24 74.75 -38.70
C THR A 347 35.21 75.34 -39.71
N GLU A 348 35.77 74.55 -40.63
CA GLU A 348 36.61 75.05 -41.72
C GLU A 348 35.81 75.93 -42.69
N ASP A 349 34.57 75.55 -43.03
CA ASP A 349 33.66 76.38 -43.84
C ASP A 349 33.35 77.72 -43.17
N ALA A 350 33.05 77.71 -41.88
CA ALA A 350 32.85 78.91 -41.08
C ALA A 350 34.11 79.80 -41.06
N LYS A 351 35.30 79.21 -40.93
CA LYS A 351 36.59 79.94 -41.03
C LYS A 351 36.77 80.52 -42.43
N ARG A 352 36.46 79.78 -43.51
CA ARG A 352 36.52 80.28 -44.90
C ARG A 352 35.54 81.44 -45.12
N ALA A 353 34.29 81.29 -44.67
CA ALA A 353 33.27 82.33 -44.73
C ALA A 353 33.68 83.57 -43.92
N SER A 354 34.25 83.39 -42.73
CA SER A 354 34.78 84.48 -41.91
C SER A 354 35.91 85.24 -42.63
N LYS A 355 36.88 84.53 -43.23
CA LYS A 355 37.95 85.14 -44.05
C LYS A 355 37.36 85.93 -45.23
N LEU A 356 36.39 85.36 -45.95
CA LEU A 356 35.73 86.04 -47.06
C LEU A 356 34.96 87.28 -46.60
N GLY A 357 34.24 87.19 -45.48
CA GLY A 357 33.56 88.31 -44.83
C GLY A 357 34.53 89.42 -44.43
N GLN A 358 35.68 89.09 -43.85
CA GLN A 358 36.74 90.06 -43.56
C GLN A 358 37.28 90.74 -44.82
N LEU A 359 37.45 90.01 -45.93
CA LEU A 359 37.87 90.58 -47.21
C LEU A 359 36.80 91.53 -47.79
N GLN A 360 35.53 91.13 -47.75
CA GLN A 360 34.42 92.01 -48.15
C GLN A 360 34.33 93.26 -47.28
N GLN A 361 34.48 93.13 -45.96
CA GLN A 361 34.50 94.28 -45.04
C GLN A 361 35.65 95.24 -45.37
N LYS A 362 36.86 94.73 -45.66
CA LYS A 362 37.98 95.55 -46.12
C LYS A 362 37.70 96.24 -47.46
N LYS A 363 37.03 95.57 -48.40
CA LYS A 363 36.61 96.16 -49.69
C LYS A 363 35.63 97.31 -49.47
N ILE A 364 34.55 97.08 -48.73
CA ILE A 364 33.55 98.11 -48.37
C ILE A 364 34.23 99.27 -47.64
N GLN A 365 35.17 99.00 -46.73
CA GLN A 365 35.90 100.07 -46.03
C GLN A 365 36.73 100.94 -46.98
N ARG A 366 37.34 100.36 -48.02
CA ARG A 366 38.06 101.13 -49.06
C ARG A 366 37.10 101.95 -49.92
N GLU A 367 35.99 101.36 -50.36
CA GLU A 367 34.94 102.05 -51.12
C GLU A 367 34.36 103.21 -50.29
N LEU A 368 34.09 103.00 -49.00
CA LEU A 368 33.64 104.03 -48.08
C LEU A 368 34.65 105.18 -47.95
N ARG A 369 35.96 104.87 -47.89
CA ARG A 369 37.01 105.91 -47.89
C ARG A 369 36.99 106.71 -49.20
N GLN A 370 36.83 106.05 -50.35
CA GLN A 370 36.71 106.74 -51.64
C GLN A 370 35.46 107.61 -51.73
N VAL A 371 34.30 107.14 -51.24
CA VAL A 371 33.07 107.94 -51.19
C VAL A 371 33.24 109.12 -50.23
N ARG A 372 33.83 108.90 -49.05
CA ARG A 372 34.14 109.97 -48.10
C ARG A 372 35.08 111.01 -48.69
N SER A 373 36.10 110.63 -49.44
CA SER A 373 37.01 111.58 -50.10
C SER A 373 36.32 112.33 -51.24
N ARG A 374 35.47 111.66 -52.04
CA ARG A 374 34.64 112.32 -53.06
C ARG A 374 33.69 113.34 -52.43
N LEU A 375 33.00 112.94 -51.35
CA LEU A 375 32.09 113.82 -50.62
C LEU A 375 32.83 115.00 -49.98
N ALA A 376 34.04 114.78 -49.45
CA ALA A 376 34.88 115.85 -48.91
C ALA A 376 35.31 116.83 -50.01
N HIS A 377 35.67 116.32 -51.19
CA HIS A 377 35.99 117.15 -52.35
C HIS A 377 34.77 117.93 -52.86
N GLU A 378 33.59 117.31 -52.94
CA GLU A 378 32.33 118.01 -53.25
C GLU A 378 32.00 119.08 -52.19
N ARG A 379 32.23 118.79 -50.90
CA ARG A 379 32.09 119.79 -49.83
C ARG A 379 33.07 120.94 -49.98
N SER A 380 34.33 120.67 -50.33
CA SER A 380 35.35 121.70 -50.58
C SER A 380 34.93 122.58 -51.75
N MET A 381 34.55 121.99 -52.89
CA MET A 381 34.07 122.74 -54.05
C MET A 381 32.81 123.57 -53.74
N LYS A 382 31.92 123.05 -52.89
CA LYS A 382 30.78 123.83 -52.40
C LYS A 382 31.21 124.98 -51.50
N LEU A 383 32.16 124.76 -50.59
CA LEU A 383 32.72 125.83 -49.74
C LEU A 383 33.45 126.88 -50.59
N ASP A 384 34.23 126.47 -51.60
CA ASP A 384 34.88 127.39 -52.54
C ASP A 384 33.82 128.19 -53.31
N ALA A 385 32.75 127.55 -53.79
CA ALA A 385 31.63 128.25 -54.42
C ALA A 385 30.93 129.22 -53.47
N PHE A 386 30.79 128.88 -52.17
CA PHE A 386 30.27 129.80 -51.16
C PHE A 386 31.24 130.96 -50.88
N GLN A 387 32.56 130.73 -50.88
CA GLN A 387 33.57 131.80 -50.79
C GLN A 387 33.51 132.73 -51.99
N TRP A 388 33.35 132.20 -53.21
CA TRP A 388 33.13 133.04 -54.41
C TRP A 388 31.85 133.88 -54.30
N VAL A 389 30.79 133.33 -53.69
CA VAL A 389 29.57 134.10 -53.41
C VAL A 389 29.82 135.16 -52.35
N GLU A 390 30.56 134.87 -51.27
CA GLU A 390 30.96 135.88 -50.26
C GLU A 390 31.87 136.97 -50.86
N GLU A 391 32.80 136.63 -51.76
CA GLU A 391 33.65 137.58 -52.47
C GLU A 391 32.84 138.47 -53.43
N LEU A 392 31.87 137.91 -54.16
CA LEU A 392 30.91 138.67 -54.97
C LEU A 392 29.99 139.55 -54.10
N GLN A 393 29.66 139.11 -52.88
CA GLN A 393 28.87 139.87 -51.92
C GLN A 393 29.69 140.99 -51.26
N SER A 394 31.01 140.83 -51.12
CA SER A 394 31.94 141.87 -50.66
C SER A 394 32.15 142.97 -51.72
N GLN A 395 32.20 142.60 -53.01
CA GLN A 395 32.32 143.55 -54.12
C GLN A 395 31.04 144.37 -54.40
N LEU A 396 29.88 143.91 -53.91
CA LEU A 396 28.60 144.64 -54.00
C LEU A 396 28.40 145.64 -52.84
N ASN A 397 29.06 145.42 -51.70
CA ASN A 397 28.97 146.30 -50.53
C ASN A 397 29.93 147.51 -50.59
N ASP A 398 30.89 147.53 -51.52
CA ASP A 398 31.84 148.64 -51.71
C ASP A 398 31.40 149.69 -52.75
N ALA A 399 30.25 149.52 -53.42
CA ALA A 399 29.79 150.39 -54.50
C ALA A 399 28.50 151.19 -54.22
N GLU A 400 27.79 150.96 -53.10
CA GLU A 400 26.57 151.70 -52.76
C GLU A 400 26.63 152.27 -51.34
N GLN A 401 26.86 153.59 -51.28
CA GLN A 401 26.51 154.53 -50.20
C GLN A 401 27.60 154.97 -49.21
N SER A 402 28.49 155.83 -49.70
CA SER A 402 28.92 157.03 -48.96
C SER A 402 27.90 158.17 -49.14
N SER A 403 26.80 158.17 -48.40
CA SER A 403 26.06 159.41 -48.04
C SER A 403 25.10 159.21 -46.86
N THR A 404 25.48 159.83 -45.74
CA THR A 404 24.58 160.54 -44.79
C THR A 404 23.84 159.72 -43.72
N GLN A 405 24.47 159.70 -42.54
CA GLN A 405 24.00 160.33 -41.29
C GLN A 405 23.10 159.56 -40.27
N ARG A 406 23.71 159.45 -39.07
CA ARG A 406 23.18 159.51 -37.69
C ARG A 406 22.56 158.26 -37.03
N ASN A 407 23.21 157.96 -35.91
CA ASN A 407 22.70 157.57 -34.58
C ASN A 407 22.45 156.07 -34.29
N SER A 408 23.16 155.59 -33.26
CA SER A 408 22.77 154.53 -32.30
C SER A 408 21.35 154.75 -31.74
N PRO A 409 20.71 153.82 -30.97
CA PRO A 409 21.27 152.66 -30.25
C PRO A 409 20.38 151.37 -30.20
N GLY A 410 20.93 150.29 -29.62
CA GLY A 410 20.21 149.52 -28.59
C GLY A 410 19.65 148.13 -28.92
N GLY A 411 20.03 147.16 -28.06
CA GLY A 411 19.16 146.08 -27.57
C GLY A 411 19.47 144.67 -28.11
N LEU A 412 20.09 143.74 -27.37
CA LEU A 412 19.69 143.04 -26.13
C LEU A 412 18.86 141.74 -26.34
N MET A 413 19.46 140.64 -25.85
CA MET A 413 18.85 139.55 -25.06
C MET A 413 18.21 138.37 -25.84
N SER A 414 18.20 137.11 -25.40
CA SER A 414 18.77 136.41 -24.23
C SER A 414 18.32 134.93 -24.26
N GLN A 415 19.06 134.08 -23.54
CA GLN A 415 18.54 133.10 -22.57
C GLN A 415 17.71 131.90 -23.10
N ALA A 416 18.26 130.69 -23.15
CA ALA A 416 18.59 129.74 -22.05
C ALA A 416 17.47 128.73 -21.75
N HIS A 417 17.95 127.58 -21.24
CA HIS A 417 17.43 126.71 -20.17
C HIS A 417 17.48 125.23 -20.61
N TYR A 418 18.52 124.49 -20.18
CA TYR A 418 18.54 123.52 -19.05
C TYR A 418 17.56 122.33 -19.27
N SER A 419 17.89 121.04 -19.05
CA SER A 419 18.50 120.48 -17.84
C SER A 419 18.90 118.99 -18.01
N LEU A 420 19.68 118.54 -17.02
CA LEU A 420 20.37 117.26 -16.80
C LEU A 420 19.49 116.01 -16.63
N SER A 421 20.05 114.82 -16.91
CA SER A 421 20.39 113.80 -15.87
C SER A 421 21.09 112.55 -16.42
N SER A 422 22.34 112.37 -15.99
CA SER A 422 22.99 111.20 -15.37
C SER A 422 22.77 109.74 -15.86
N ALA A 423 23.93 109.09 -16.03
CA ALA A 423 24.34 107.76 -15.53
C ALA A 423 24.57 106.58 -16.52
N SER A 424 25.77 106.05 -16.36
CA SER A 424 26.50 104.90 -16.91
C SER A 424 25.82 103.52 -16.79
N THR A 425 26.09 102.61 -17.74
CA THR A 425 26.65 101.22 -17.60
C THR A 425 26.40 100.42 -18.89
N SER A 426 27.47 99.93 -19.54
CA SER A 426 28.01 98.56 -19.47
C SER A 426 27.17 97.44 -20.13
N SER A 427 27.68 97.01 -21.29
CA SER A 427 27.83 95.63 -21.79
C SER A 427 26.65 94.62 -21.83
N ARG A 428 26.66 93.89 -22.96
CA ARG A 428 26.06 92.58 -23.27
C ARG A 428 24.57 92.55 -23.58
N TYR A 429 24.30 92.43 -24.88
CA TYR A 429 23.01 92.00 -25.43
C TYR A 429 23.15 90.53 -25.88
N THR A 430 22.62 89.61 -25.07
CA THR A 430 22.26 88.23 -25.46
C THR A 430 20.77 88.23 -25.78
N GLN A 431 20.43 87.91 -27.02
CA GLN A 431 19.05 87.79 -27.48
C GLN A 431 18.66 86.30 -27.46
N GLN A 432 17.97 85.89 -26.40
CA GLN A 432 17.12 84.70 -26.39
C GLN A 432 15.67 85.19 -26.28
N HIS A 433 14.90 85.02 -27.35
CA HIS A 433 13.44 85.02 -27.27
C HIS A 433 12.95 83.61 -27.60
N LEU A 434 12.49 82.95 -26.55
CA LEU A 434 11.81 81.67 -26.58
C LEU A 434 10.37 81.89 -27.08
N LEU A 435 9.98 81.17 -28.13
CA LEU A 435 8.58 81.06 -28.54
C LEU A 435 7.92 79.84 -27.90
N LYS A 436 6.67 80.10 -27.55
CA LYS A 436 5.66 79.36 -26.81
C LYS A 436 5.04 78.27 -27.70
N THR A 437 4.94 77.02 -27.25
CA THR A 437 3.85 76.10 -27.66
C THR A 437 3.71 74.88 -26.73
N GLN A 438 2.51 74.80 -26.14
CA GLN A 438 1.68 73.60 -25.90
C GLN A 438 2.16 72.52 -24.93
N LEU A 439 1.70 72.67 -23.69
CA LEU A 439 1.51 71.59 -22.72
C LEU A 439 0.20 70.85 -23.06
N MET A 440 0.29 69.72 -23.76
CA MET A 440 -0.82 68.78 -23.93
C MET A 440 -0.72 67.72 -22.83
N GLY A 441 -1.68 67.75 -21.91
CA GLY A 441 -1.86 66.73 -20.89
C GLY A 441 -2.15 65.38 -21.53
N SER A 442 -1.30 64.38 -21.25
CA SER A 442 -1.59 62.98 -21.52
C SER A 442 -1.62 62.20 -20.22
N LYS A 443 -2.71 61.45 -20.09
CA LYS A 443 -3.24 60.81 -18.91
C LYS A 443 -2.28 59.74 -18.38
N ILE A 444 -2.08 59.73 -17.06
CA ILE A 444 -1.52 58.61 -16.32
C ILE A 444 -2.44 57.41 -16.58
N THR A 445 -1.95 56.44 -17.36
CA THR A 445 -2.66 55.19 -17.61
C THR A 445 -2.30 54.25 -16.47
N ARG A 446 -3.21 54.18 -15.49
CA ARG A 446 -3.28 53.19 -14.43
C ARG A 446 -3.34 51.80 -15.06
N ILE A 447 -2.25 51.03 -15.02
CA ILE A 447 -2.27 49.61 -15.37
C ILE A 447 -3.04 48.89 -14.27
N GLN A 448 -4.29 48.54 -14.59
CA GLN A 448 -5.11 47.64 -13.80
C GLN A 448 -4.58 46.21 -13.91
N ARG A 449 -4.46 45.58 -12.75
CA ARG A 449 -4.28 44.14 -12.54
C ARG A 449 -5.52 43.39 -13.03
N PRO A 450 -5.43 42.36 -13.90
CA PRO A 450 -6.54 41.46 -14.11
C PRO A 450 -6.58 40.42 -12.98
N LYS A 451 -7.71 40.32 -12.28
CA LYS A 451 -8.09 39.12 -11.54
C LYS A 451 -9.15 38.38 -12.36
N THR A 452 -8.83 37.11 -12.62
CA THR A 452 -9.73 35.94 -12.74
C THR A 452 -10.92 36.02 -13.70
N SER A 453 -10.86 35.22 -14.76
CA SER A 453 -12.01 34.48 -15.27
C SER A 453 -11.66 32.99 -15.36
N SER A 454 -12.51 32.19 -14.73
CA SER A 454 -12.53 30.74 -14.72
C SER A 454 -12.85 30.18 -16.11
N PHE A 455 -12.03 29.25 -16.59
CA PHE A 455 -12.39 28.42 -17.74
C PHE A 455 -13.42 27.37 -17.33
N THR A 456 -14.67 27.58 -17.72
CA THR A 456 -15.73 26.56 -17.71
C THR A 456 -15.51 25.61 -18.89
N LYS A 457 -15.02 24.39 -18.64
CA LYS A 457 -15.08 23.29 -19.61
C LYS A 457 -16.53 22.81 -19.71
N ARG A 458 -17.16 23.08 -20.86
CA ARG A 458 -18.42 22.49 -21.30
C ARG A 458 -18.06 21.35 -22.25
N TYR A 459 -18.15 20.10 -21.79
CA TYR A 459 -18.17 18.93 -22.68
C TYR A 459 -19.61 18.57 -22.94
N LEU A 460 -20.07 18.74 -24.18
CA LEU A 460 -21.19 18.00 -24.73
C LEU A 460 -20.88 17.64 -26.18
N LEU A 461 -21.25 16.41 -26.49
CA LEU A 461 -21.05 15.62 -27.70
C LEU A 461 -21.29 16.39 -29.00
N ASN A 462 -20.46 16.11 -30.00
CA ASN A 462 -20.92 15.81 -31.35
C ASN A 462 -19.78 15.23 -32.18
N THR A 463 -19.77 13.90 -32.36
CA THR A 463 -19.11 13.25 -33.50
C THR A 463 -20.16 12.38 -34.18
N LYS A 464 -20.61 12.84 -35.35
CA LYS A 464 -21.48 12.09 -36.25
C LYS A 464 -20.76 12.00 -37.59
N LYS A 465 -20.37 10.76 -37.93
CA LYS A 465 -20.06 10.21 -39.28
C LYS A 465 -18.78 10.79 -39.93
N GLU A 466 -17.92 10.02 -40.57
CA GLU A 466 -18.16 8.90 -41.47
C GLU A 466 -17.03 7.86 -41.33
N LEU A 467 -17.38 6.58 -41.25
CA LEU A 467 -16.46 5.48 -41.56
C LEU A 467 -17.22 4.54 -42.48
N THR A 468 -16.79 4.57 -43.73
CA THR A 468 -17.23 3.73 -44.82
C THR A 468 -17.05 2.26 -44.46
N MET A 469 -18.14 1.51 -44.60
CA MET A 469 -18.14 0.06 -44.54
C MET A 469 -17.28 -0.50 -45.68
N SER A 470 -16.23 -1.22 -45.33
CA SER A 470 -15.63 -2.23 -46.20
C SER A 470 -15.35 -3.48 -45.37
N SER A 471 -16.11 -4.52 -45.70
CA SER A 471 -15.79 -5.94 -45.61
C SER A 471 -15.41 -6.57 -44.26
N TYR A 472 -16.18 -7.59 -43.92
CA TYR A 472 -16.02 -8.63 -42.90
C TYR A 472 -14.55 -9.05 -42.60
N PRO A 473 -14.20 -9.37 -41.32
CA PRO A 473 -14.68 -10.60 -40.69
C PRO A 473 -14.95 -10.48 -39.17
N MET A 474 -16.16 -10.06 -38.76
CA MET A 474 -16.56 -10.10 -37.35
C MET A 474 -17.11 -11.49 -36.93
N TRP A 475 -17.55 -12.30 -37.90
CA TRP A 475 -18.04 -13.66 -37.66
C TRP A 475 -16.91 -14.64 -37.27
N GLN A 476 -15.69 -14.42 -37.76
CA GLN A 476 -14.52 -15.22 -37.36
C GLN A 476 -14.12 -14.97 -35.90
N ILE A 477 -14.40 -13.78 -35.37
CA ILE A 477 -14.09 -13.43 -33.98
C ILE A 477 -15.16 -14.00 -33.04
N LEU A 478 -16.44 -13.96 -33.43
CA LEU A 478 -17.52 -14.53 -32.63
C LEU A 478 -17.47 -16.06 -32.54
N PHE A 479 -17.09 -16.76 -33.62
CA PHE A 479 -16.95 -18.22 -33.58
C PHE A 479 -15.77 -18.66 -32.70
N ASN A 480 -14.63 -17.94 -32.76
CA ASN A 480 -13.48 -18.23 -31.92
C ASN A 480 -13.70 -17.86 -30.43
N PHE A 481 -14.52 -16.85 -30.14
CA PHE A 481 -14.82 -16.46 -28.76
C PHE A 481 -15.76 -17.44 -28.06
N GLN A 482 -16.72 -18.04 -28.78
CA GLN A 482 -17.56 -19.11 -28.22
C GLN A 482 -16.78 -20.41 -28.00
N LEU A 483 -15.88 -20.80 -28.91
CA LEU A 483 -15.03 -21.98 -28.74
C LEU A 483 -14.03 -21.82 -27.57
N PHE A 484 -13.53 -20.60 -27.37
CA PHE A 484 -12.60 -20.27 -26.28
C PHE A 484 -13.29 -20.21 -24.91
N LYS A 485 -14.53 -19.72 -24.83
CA LYS A 485 -15.33 -19.70 -23.59
C LYS A 485 -15.75 -21.10 -23.14
N PHE A 486 -16.04 -22.01 -24.08
CA PHE A 486 -16.41 -23.39 -23.73
C PHE A 486 -15.24 -24.20 -23.17
N LYS A 487 -13.99 -23.83 -23.53
CA LYS A 487 -12.76 -24.51 -23.09
C LYS A 487 -12.21 -24.03 -21.74
N GLN A 488 -12.69 -22.89 -21.22
CA GLN A 488 -12.19 -22.27 -19.98
C GLN A 488 -13.13 -22.39 -18.77
N LEU A 489 -14.40 -22.77 -18.96
CA LEU A 489 -15.39 -22.77 -17.88
C LEU A 489 -15.61 -24.13 -17.20
N HIS A 490 -15.03 -25.24 -17.68
CA HIS A 490 -15.07 -26.54 -17.00
C HIS A 490 -13.82 -27.41 -17.30
N PRO A 491 -12.71 -27.28 -16.55
CA PRO A 491 -11.54 -28.16 -16.69
C PRO A 491 -11.63 -29.46 -15.86
N GLU A 492 -12.55 -29.58 -14.91
CA GLU A 492 -12.59 -30.69 -13.92
C GLU A 492 -13.98 -31.32 -13.73
N SER A 493 -14.70 -31.58 -14.82
CA SER A 493 -15.87 -32.47 -14.80
C SER A 493 -15.84 -33.44 -15.99
N HIS A 494 -14.66 -33.97 -16.26
CA HIS A 494 -14.44 -35.14 -17.10
C HIS A 494 -14.04 -36.29 -16.20
N LEU A 495 -15.02 -37.06 -15.73
CA LEU A 495 -14.92 -38.52 -15.53
C LEU A 495 -16.26 -39.21 -15.19
N ASP A 496 -17.28 -38.49 -14.71
CA ASP A 496 -18.56 -39.14 -14.32
C ASP A 496 -19.76 -38.88 -15.26
N LEU A 497 -19.56 -38.23 -16.41
CA LEU A 497 -20.62 -38.00 -17.41
C LEU A 497 -20.31 -38.54 -18.82
N ILE A 498 -19.34 -39.44 -18.94
CA ILE A 498 -19.02 -40.16 -20.20
C ILE A 498 -19.72 -41.53 -20.27
N GLY A 499 -20.36 -42.00 -19.18
CA GLY A 499 -21.07 -43.28 -19.15
C GLY A 499 -22.48 -43.29 -19.76
N ASN A 500 -23.16 -42.15 -19.89
CA ASN A 500 -24.60 -42.12 -20.21
C ASN A 500 -25.00 -41.36 -21.48
N HIS A 501 -24.05 -40.85 -22.28
CA HIS A 501 -24.34 -40.22 -23.57
C HIS A 501 -23.80 -40.97 -24.80
N ILE A 502 -23.12 -42.10 -24.61
CA ILE A 502 -22.66 -42.98 -25.71
C ILE A 502 -23.75 -44.01 -26.11
N ALA A 503 -24.84 -44.14 -25.33
CA ALA A 503 -25.93 -45.06 -25.64
C ALA A 503 -27.11 -44.45 -26.45
N PHE A 504 -27.07 -43.15 -26.79
CA PHE A 504 -28.19 -42.48 -27.49
C PHE A 504 -27.89 -42.01 -28.92
N PHE A 505 -26.69 -42.27 -29.45
CA PHE A 505 -26.32 -41.94 -30.83
C PHE A 505 -25.79 -43.14 -31.64
N GLN A 506 -26.12 -44.36 -31.21
CA GLN A 506 -25.77 -45.60 -31.91
C GLN A 506 -26.99 -46.37 -32.44
N VAL A 507 -28.11 -45.67 -32.71
CA VAL A 507 -29.35 -46.26 -33.29
C VAL A 507 -29.88 -45.45 -34.49
N LEU A 508 -29.08 -44.61 -35.14
CA LEU A 508 -29.57 -43.89 -36.34
C LEU A 508 -28.60 -43.76 -37.52
N PHE A 509 -27.50 -44.52 -37.56
CA PHE A 509 -26.77 -44.78 -38.81
C PHE A 509 -25.90 -46.05 -38.67
N LEU A 510 -26.58 -47.20 -38.54
CA LEU A 510 -26.25 -48.56 -39.03
C LEU A 510 -27.09 -49.60 -38.29
#